data_AF-A0A3M0ZXE2-F1
#
_entry.id   AF-A0A3M0ZXE2-F1
#
_cell.length_a   1.000
_cell.length_b   1.000
_cell.length_c   1.000
_cell.angle_alpha   90.00
_cell.angle_beta   90.00
_cell.angle_gamma   90.00
#
_symmetry.space_group_name_H-M   'P 1'
#
loop_
_entity.id
_entity.type
_entity.pdbx_description
1 polymer ?
#
loop_
_entity_poly.entity_id
_entity_poly.type
_entity_poly.pdbx_seq_one_letter_code
_entity_poly.pdbx_strand_id
1 'polypeptide(L)'
;MNRRLEAFIERLSAAATLDDLTDEIRALRDLFEVEHVVYHSVNSTGQQYGILTYSDAWVERYLEQDYARIDPVVQGCFRRFHPVDWKNLDWSGKAQREFLGEAIAAAVGRQGFSVPIRGPNGQFALFTVSDSRTDRDWELYTETHVRDLILVAHYVNQKALEIERGTDHVPVKSLSPREVDALTLLAMGYSRAQAAESLAISEHTLRVYIESARFKLGAANTTHAVARALTQGLLVV
;
A
#
# COMPACT_ATOMS: atom_id res chain seq x y z
N MET A 1 16.27 13.14 -15.77
CA MET A 1 14.92 12.55 -15.84
C MET A 1 14.43 12.72 -17.27
N ASN A 2 13.72 11.75 -17.85
CA ASN A 2 13.26 11.83 -19.24
C ASN A 2 12.15 12.90 -19.36
N ARG A 3 12.18 13.78 -20.38
CA ARG A 3 11.15 14.84 -20.57
C ARG A 3 9.73 14.31 -20.58
N ARG A 4 9.52 13.08 -21.08
CA ARG A 4 8.19 12.44 -21.07
C ARG A 4 7.68 12.16 -19.66
N LEU A 5 8.58 11.76 -18.76
CA LEU A 5 8.25 11.49 -17.36
C LEU A 5 7.96 12.79 -16.59
N GLU A 6 8.73 13.86 -16.84
CA GLU A 6 8.46 15.19 -16.28
C GLU A 6 7.06 15.68 -16.67
N ALA A 7 6.72 15.58 -17.96
CA ALA A 7 5.39 15.94 -18.45
C ALA A 7 4.27 15.09 -17.83
N PHE A 8 4.51 13.80 -17.57
CA PHE A 8 3.56 12.95 -16.84
C PHE A 8 3.36 13.43 -15.39
N ILE A 9 4.45 13.72 -14.67
CA ILE A 9 4.36 14.20 -13.27
C ILE A 9 3.60 15.52 -13.21
N GLU A 10 3.83 16.43 -14.17
CA GLU A 10 3.08 17.69 -14.27
C GLU A 10 1.57 17.46 -14.47
N ARG A 11 1.17 16.59 -15.41
CA ARG A 11 -0.26 16.28 -15.60
C ARG A 11 -0.88 15.58 -14.39
N LEU A 12 -0.18 14.60 -13.82
CA LEU A 12 -0.60 13.92 -12.61
C LEU A 12 -0.82 14.91 -11.46
N SER A 13 0.03 15.93 -11.33
CA SER A 13 -0.11 16.96 -10.30
C SER A 13 -1.41 17.75 -10.41
N ALA A 14 -1.94 17.91 -11.63
CA ALA A 14 -3.17 18.63 -11.93
C ALA A 14 -4.44 17.77 -11.79
N ALA A 15 -4.32 16.45 -11.65
CA ALA A 15 -5.46 15.56 -11.41
C ALA A 15 -6.17 15.93 -10.09
N ALA A 16 -7.50 16.07 -10.16
CA ALA A 16 -8.32 16.47 -9.03
C ALA A 16 -9.34 15.39 -8.61
N THR A 17 -9.64 14.46 -9.51
CA THR A 17 -10.61 13.39 -9.31
C THR A 17 -10.00 12.01 -9.50
N LEU A 18 -10.71 10.97 -9.03
CA LEU A 18 -10.31 9.58 -9.26
C LEU A 18 -10.35 9.21 -10.75
N ASP A 19 -11.22 9.86 -11.53
CA ASP A 19 -11.29 9.67 -12.98
C ASP A 19 -10.06 10.25 -13.67
N ASP A 20 -9.64 11.48 -13.31
CA ASP A 20 -8.40 12.08 -13.84
C ASP A 20 -7.17 11.19 -13.52
N LEU A 21 -7.12 10.68 -12.29
CA LEU A 21 -6.06 9.76 -11.88
C LEU A 21 -6.10 8.45 -12.67
N THR A 22 -7.29 7.94 -12.97
CA THR A 22 -7.48 6.74 -13.78
C THR A 22 -6.90 6.91 -15.18
N ASP A 23 -7.18 8.04 -15.81
CA ASP A 23 -6.67 8.34 -17.15
C ASP A 23 -5.14 8.48 -17.18
N GLU A 24 -4.55 9.16 -16.20
CA GLU A 24 -3.09 9.29 -16.12
C GLU A 24 -2.39 7.94 -15.86
N ILE A 25 -2.94 7.09 -14.97
CA ILE A 25 -2.37 5.75 -14.74
C ILE A 25 -2.49 4.88 -16.00
N ARG A 26 -3.58 4.99 -16.76
CA ARG A 26 -3.72 4.27 -18.03
C ARG A 26 -2.71 4.77 -19.08
N ALA A 27 -2.43 6.07 -19.11
CA ALA A 27 -1.43 6.66 -20.00
C ALA A 27 0.01 6.17 -19.71
N LEU A 28 0.29 5.68 -18.50
CA LEU A 28 1.59 5.07 -18.18
C LEU A 28 1.90 3.84 -19.02
N ARG A 29 0.88 3.12 -19.50
CA ARG A 29 1.07 1.98 -20.40
C ARG A 29 1.87 2.39 -21.63
N ASP A 30 1.48 3.48 -22.27
CA ASP A 30 2.08 3.96 -23.50
C ASP A 30 3.42 4.68 -23.22
N LEU A 31 3.54 5.34 -22.05
CA LEU A 31 4.80 5.96 -21.62
C LEU A 31 5.92 4.94 -21.40
N PHE A 32 5.57 3.83 -20.75
CA PHE A 32 6.50 2.76 -20.39
C PHE A 32 6.55 1.63 -21.42
N GLU A 33 5.72 1.68 -22.46
CA GLU A 33 5.61 0.69 -23.52
C GLU A 33 5.38 -0.74 -22.98
N VAL A 34 4.49 -0.86 -21.99
CA VAL A 34 4.09 -2.16 -21.39
C VAL A 34 2.69 -2.55 -21.80
N GLU A 35 2.29 -3.81 -21.63
CA GLU A 35 0.92 -4.24 -21.91
C GLU A 35 -0.07 -3.72 -20.85
N HIS A 36 0.32 -3.79 -19.57
CA HIS A 36 -0.57 -3.41 -18.49
C HIS A 36 0.09 -2.62 -17.34
N VAL A 37 -0.76 -1.82 -16.69
CA VAL A 37 -0.44 -1.05 -15.49
C VAL A 37 -1.56 -1.26 -14.47
N VAL A 38 -1.17 -1.45 -13.22
CA VAL A 38 -2.09 -1.60 -12.09
C VAL A 38 -1.61 -0.70 -10.95
N TYR A 39 -2.52 0.08 -10.39
CA TYR A 39 -2.37 0.70 -9.09
C TYR A 39 -3.49 0.20 -8.19
N HIS A 40 -3.14 -0.43 -7.09
CA HIS A 40 -4.09 -0.92 -6.11
C HIS A 40 -3.70 -0.41 -4.72
N SER A 41 -4.62 0.27 -4.03
CA SER A 41 -4.44 0.74 -2.66
C SER A 41 -5.43 0.08 -1.71
N VAL A 42 -4.97 -0.17 -0.48
CA VAL A 42 -5.79 -0.56 0.65
C VAL A 42 -5.55 0.47 1.73
N ASN A 43 -6.60 1.17 2.14
CA ASN A 43 -6.50 2.16 3.19
C ASN A 43 -6.47 1.50 4.58
N SER A 44 -6.24 2.28 5.63
CA SER A 44 -6.13 1.76 7.01
C SER A 44 -7.43 1.23 7.61
N THR A 45 -8.56 1.44 6.93
CA THR A 45 -9.87 0.85 7.28
C THR A 45 -10.17 -0.44 6.52
N GLY A 46 -9.29 -0.84 5.58
CA GLY A 46 -9.45 -2.03 4.75
C GLY A 46 -10.25 -1.79 3.47
N GLN A 47 -10.69 -0.56 3.18
CA GLN A 47 -11.30 -0.23 1.90
C GLN A 47 -10.24 -0.32 0.81
N GLN A 48 -10.60 -0.96 -0.29
CA GLN A 48 -9.74 -1.18 -1.44
C GLN A 48 -10.12 -0.24 -2.58
N TYR A 49 -9.12 0.22 -3.30
CA TYR A 49 -9.27 0.99 -4.52
C TYR A 49 -8.28 0.45 -5.57
N GLY A 50 -8.73 0.29 -6.81
CA GLY A 50 -7.92 -0.30 -7.87
C GLY A 50 -8.16 0.39 -9.20
N ILE A 51 -7.08 0.91 -9.79
CA ILE A 51 -7.03 1.34 -11.18
C ILE A 51 -6.17 0.33 -11.94
N LEU A 52 -6.74 -0.28 -12.98
CA LEU A 52 -6.06 -1.33 -13.73
C LEU A 52 -6.39 -1.24 -15.22
N THR A 53 -5.51 -1.80 -16.03
CA THR A 53 -5.72 -1.93 -17.49
C THR A 53 -5.99 -3.37 -17.93
N TYR A 54 -6.19 -4.32 -17.00
CA TYR A 54 -6.62 -5.68 -17.35
C TYR A 54 -8.05 -5.68 -17.89
N SER A 55 -8.42 -6.74 -18.60
CA SER A 55 -9.80 -6.92 -19.07
C SER A 55 -10.76 -7.10 -17.89
N ASP A 56 -11.99 -6.59 -18.02
CA ASP A 56 -13.02 -6.74 -16.99
C ASP A 56 -13.30 -8.22 -16.67
N ALA A 57 -13.27 -9.08 -17.69
CA ALA A 57 -13.43 -10.52 -17.52
C ALA A 57 -12.35 -11.14 -16.63
N TRP A 58 -11.10 -10.69 -16.74
CA TRP A 58 -10.03 -11.14 -15.86
C TRP A 58 -10.22 -10.61 -14.43
N VAL A 59 -10.63 -9.35 -14.27
CA VAL A 59 -10.86 -8.74 -12.95
C VAL A 59 -11.96 -9.46 -12.20
N GLU A 60 -13.10 -9.72 -12.85
CA GLU A 60 -14.20 -10.49 -12.29
C GLU A 60 -13.73 -11.87 -11.86
N ARG A 61 -13.03 -12.57 -12.77
CA ARG A 61 -12.49 -13.91 -12.51
C ARG A 61 -11.46 -13.95 -11.38
N TYR A 62 -10.69 -12.87 -11.18
CA TYR A 62 -9.72 -12.73 -10.09
C TYR A 62 -10.41 -12.55 -8.74
N LEU A 63 -11.47 -11.74 -8.70
CA LEU A 63 -12.27 -11.50 -7.49
C LEU A 63 -13.09 -12.73 -7.10
N GLU A 64 -13.73 -13.41 -8.06
CA GLU A 64 -14.55 -14.59 -7.82
C GLU A 64 -13.79 -15.75 -7.18
N GLN A 65 -12.52 -15.96 -7.56
CA GLN A 65 -11.68 -17.00 -6.97
C GLN A 65 -10.84 -16.52 -5.79
N ASP A 66 -10.98 -15.26 -5.38
CA ASP A 66 -10.23 -14.67 -4.28
C ASP A 66 -8.71 -14.87 -4.44
N TYR A 67 -8.21 -14.61 -5.66
CA TYR A 67 -6.81 -14.89 -6.01
C TYR A 67 -5.81 -14.09 -5.18
N ALA A 68 -6.20 -12.94 -4.61
CA ALA A 68 -5.37 -12.15 -3.71
C ALA A 68 -4.77 -12.98 -2.55
N ARG A 69 -5.46 -14.04 -2.10
CA ARG A 69 -4.98 -14.91 -1.02
C ARG A 69 -3.80 -15.79 -1.43
N ILE A 70 -3.74 -16.18 -2.70
CA ILE A 70 -2.72 -17.11 -3.21
C ILE A 70 -1.70 -16.44 -4.12
N ASP A 71 -1.99 -15.22 -4.58
CA ASP A 71 -1.16 -14.43 -5.49
C ASP A 71 0.23 -14.14 -4.88
N PRO A 72 1.31 -14.73 -5.41
CA PRO A 72 2.66 -14.50 -4.93
C PRO A 72 3.08 -13.04 -5.00
N VAL A 73 2.51 -12.24 -5.91
CA VAL A 73 2.82 -10.82 -6.08
C VAL A 73 2.29 -10.05 -4.87
N VAL A 74 1.01 -10.23 -4.53
CA VAL A 74 0.40 -9.60 -3.35
C VAL A 74 1.13 -10.01 -2.08
N GLN A 75 1.35 -11.31 -1.87
CA GLN A 75 2.04 -11.82 -0.67
C GLN A 75 3.50 -11.34 -0.62
N GLY A 76 4.16 -11.31 -1.77
CA GLY A 76 5.55 -10.91 -1.90
C GLY A 76 5.78 -9.43 -1.63
N CYS A 77 4.88 -8.57 -2.12
CA CYS A 77 4.92 -7.14 -1.89
C CYS A 77 4.47 -6.77 -0.47
N PHE A 78 3.57 -7.54 0.14
CA PHE A 78 3.15 -7.29 1.52
C PHE A 78 4.30 -7.46 2.53
N ARG A 79 5.27 -8.34 2.24
CA ARG A 79 6.38 -8.67 3.15
C ARG A 79 7.70 -7.99 2.80
N ARG A 80 7.74 -7.20 1.73
CA ARG A 80 8.97 -6.57 1.22
C ARG A 80 8.82 -5.06 1.15
N PHE A 81 9.96 -4.39 1.27
CA PHE A 81 10.10 -2.95 1.04
C PHE A 81 10.54 -2.65 -0.39
N HIS A 82 11.43 -3.48 -0.95
CA HIS A 82 11.96 -3.30 -2.29
C HIS A 82 10.95 -3.75 -3.35
N PRO A 83 11.03 -3.19 -4.57
CA PRO A 83 10.28 -3.71 -5.71
C PRO A 83 10.54 -5.19 -5.95
N VAL A 84 9.56 -5.84 -6.56
CA VAL A 84 9.53 -7.28 -6.79
C VAL A 84 9.36 -7.53 -8.28
N ASP A 85 10.36 -8.17 -8.89
CA ASP A 85 10.18 -8.82 -10.18
C ASP A 85 9.44 -10.14 -9.95
N TRP A 86 8.37 -10.37 -10.73
CA TRP A 86 7.54 -11.55 -10.63
C TRP A 86 8.32 -12.86 -10.81
N LYS A 87 9.39 -12.86 -11.61
CA LYS A 87 10.23 -14.06 -11.80
C LYS A 87 10.92 -14.53 -10.52
N ASN A 88 11.16 -13.62 -9.59
CA ASN A 88 11.84 -13.91 -8.32
C ASN A 88 10.87 -14.37 -7.22
N LEU A 89 9.59 -14.57 -7.56
CA LEU A 89 8.58 -15.08 -6.66
C LEU A 89 8.49 -16.61 -6.71
N ASP A 90 7.96 -17.19 -5.64
CA ASP A 90 7.72 -18.62 -5.57
C ASP A 90 6.39 -18.97 -6.26
N TRP A 91 6.49 -19.50 -7.47
CA TRP A 91 5.39 -20.04 -8.26
C TRP A 91 5.30 -21.56 -8.18
N SER A 92 6.03 -22.22 -7.27
CA SER A 92 6.13 -23.69 -7.21
C SER A 92 4.91 -24.38 -6.59
N GLY A 93 3.97 -23.63 -6.00
CA GLY A 93 2.71 -24.18 -5.52
C GLY A 93 1.75 -24.52 -6.67
N LYS A 94 0.94 -25.57 -6.50
CA LYS A 94 -0.02 -26.01 -7.53
C LYS A 94 -1.02 -24.89 -7.88
N ALA A 95 -1.62 -24.28 -6.86
CA ALA A 95 -2.59 -23.20 -7.04
C ALA A 95 -1.96 -21.97 -7.71
N GLN A 96 -0.71 -21.62 -7.35
CA GLN A 96 0.04 -20.52 -7.95
C GLN A 96 0.32 -20.75 -9.44
N ARG A 97 0.68 -21.99 -9.84
CA ARG A 97 0.87 -22.33 -11.25
C ARG A 97 -0.42 -22.26 -12.05
N GLU A 98 -1.52 -22.77 -11.50
CA GLU A 98 -2.84 -22.71 -12.14
C GLU A 98 -3.27 -21.25 -12.33
N PHE A 99 -3.16 -20.43 -11.26
CA PHE A 99 -3.39 -18.99 -11.32
C PHE A 99 -2.54 -18.29 -12.38
N LEU A 100 -1.23 -18.54 -12.43
CA LEU A 100 -0.34 -17.95 -13.44
C LEU A 100 -0.73 -18.36 -14.86
N GLY A 101 -1.11 -19.63 -15.06
CA GLY A 101 -1.59 -20.12 -16.35
C GLY A 101 -2.86 -19.39 -16.82
N GLU A 102 -3.81 -19.18 -15.93
CA GLU A 102 -5.04 -18.42 -16.22
C GLU A 102 -4.73 -16.94 -16.50
N ALA A 103 -3.83 -16.32 -15.73
CA ALA A 103 -3.41 -14.93 -15.94
C ALA A 103 -2.78 -14.74 -17.33
N ILE A 104 -1.87 -15.64 -17.72
CA ILE A 104 -1.24 -15.63 -19.04
C ILE A 104 -2.30 -15.83 -20.15
N ALA A 105 -3.24 -16.76 -19.96
CA ALA A 105 -4.32 -17.00 -20.92
C ALA A 105 -5.25 -15.78 -21.07
N ALA A 106 -5.41 -15.00 -20.00
CA ALA A 106 -6.16 -13.74 -19.98
C ALA A 106 -5.34 -12.52 -20.45
N ALA A 107 -4.14 -12.73 -20.99
CA ALA A 107 -3.21 -11.70 -21.47
C ALA A 107 -2.69 -10.72 -20.41
N VAL A 108 -2.70 -11.09 -19.13
CA VAL A 108 -2.09 -10.28 -18.03
C VAL A 108 -0.60 -10.05 -18.25
N GLY A 109 0.05 -10.95 -18.98
CA GLY A 109 1.49 -11.01 -19.14
C GLY A 109 2.11 -12.12 -18.31
N ARG A 110 3.30 -12.57 -18.73
CA ARG A 110 4.12 -13.55 -17.99
C ARG A 110 5.22 -12.89 -17.17
N GLN A 111 5.46 -11.61 -17.44
CA GLN A 111 6.43 -10.77 -16.74
C GLN A 111 5.70 -9.70 -15.94
N GLY A 112 6.29 -9.28 -14.84
CA GLY A 112 5.80 -8.13 -14.13
C GLY A 112 6.76 -7.62 -13.07
N PHE A 113 6.61 -6.35 -12.75
CA PHE A 113 7.42 -5.62 -11.78
C PHE A 113 6.50 -4.81 -10.89
N SER A 114 6.54 -5.09 -9.60
CA SER A 114 5.62 -4.53 -8.62
C SER A 114 6.37 -3.75 -7.54
N VAL A 115 5.99 -2.50 -7.35
CA VAL A 115 6.53 -1.58 -6.35
C VAL A 115 5.54 -1.51 -5.17
N PRO A 116 5.88 -2.06 -3.99
CA PRO A 116 5.10 -1.86 -2.77
C PRO A 116 5.32 -0.45 -2.22
N ILE A 117 4.25 0.20 -1.77
CA ILE A 117 4.28 1.55 -1.22
C ILE A 117 3.52 1.57 0.10
N ARG A 118 4.09 2.21 1.13
CA ARG A 118 3.44 2.39 2.44
C ARG A 118 3.03 3.84 2.61
N GLY A 119 1.78 4.05 2.98
CA GLY A 119 1.26 5.37 3.32
C GLY A 119 1.56 5.75 4.77
N PRO A 120 1.53 7.06 5.08
CA PRO A 120 1.87 7.58 6.41
C PRO A 120 0.90 7.14 7.52
N ASN A 121 -0.33 6.75 7.17
CA ASN A 121 -1.35 6.31 8.11
C ASN A 121 -1.58 4.79 8.06
N GLY A 122 -0.57 4.04 7.60
CA GLY A 122 -0.61 2.58 7.49
C GLY A 122 -1.35 2.05 6.28
N GLN A 123 -1.60 2.91 5.28
CA GLN A 123 -2.07 2.44 3.97
C GLN A 123 -1.00 1.58 3.29
N PHE A 124 -1.44 0.67 2.44
CA PHE A 124 -0.58 -0.11 1.57
C PHE A 124 -1.06 0.03 0.14
N ALA A 125 -0.15 0.35 -0.77
CA ALA A 125 -0.43 0.36 -2.19
C ALA A 125 0.57 -0.48 -2.96
N LEU A 126 0.14 -0.90 -4.13
CA LEU A 126 0.89 -1.70 -5.07
C LEU A 126 0.78 -1.03 -6.44
N PHE A 127 1.91 -0.60 -6.97
CA PHE A 127 2.02 -0.19 -8.36
C PHE A 127 2.68 -1.32 -9.14
N THR A 128 2.10 -1.74 -10.26
CA THR A 128 2.60 -2.86 -11.04
C THR A 128 2.57 -2.54 -12.52
N VAL A 129 3.61 -2.96 -13.23
CA VAL A 129 3.62 -3.08 -14.68
C VAL A 129 3.77 -4.55 -15.06
N SER A 130 3.07 -5.00 -16.09
CA SER A 130 3.17 -6.38 -16.59
C SER A 130 3.16 -6.46 -18.11
N ASP A 131 3.75 -7.53 -18.63
CA ASP A 131 4.08 -7.65 -20.04
C ASP A 131 4.32 -9.10 -20.50
N SER A 132 4.36 -9.31 -21.82
CA SER A 132 4.61 -10.60 -22.46
C SER A 132 5.96 -10.69 -23.19
N ARG A 133 6.90 -9.78 -22.91
CA ARG A 133 8.30 -9.85 -23.38
C ARG A 133 9.00 -11.17 -23.03
N THR A 134 10.07 -11.45 -23.77
CA THR A 134 10.98 -12.56 -23.46
C THR A 134 11.72 -12.28 -22.16
N ASP A 135 12.32 -13.32 -21.57
CA ASP A 135 13.01 -13.15 -20.29
C ASP A 135 14.16 -12.14 -20.36
N ARG A 136 14.93 -12.18 -21.44
CA ARG A 136 16.07 -11.30 -21.68
C ARG A 136 15.64 -9.86 -21.90
N ASP A 137 14.61 -9.64 -22.71
CA ASP A 137 14.14 -8.29 -23.01
C ASP A 137 13.51 -7.65 -21.78
N TRP A 138 12.83 -8.45 -20.94
CA TRP A 138 12.30 -7.99 -19.67
C TRP A 138 13.37 -7.59 -18.66
N GLU A 139 14.44 -8.38 -18.54
CA GLU A 139 15.57 -8.05 -17.66
C GLU A 139 16.20 -6.71 -18.06
N LEU A 140 16.53 -6.53 -19.34
CA LEU A 140 17.06 -5.26 -19.86
C LEU A 140 16.09 -4.08 -19.65
N TYR A 141 14.79 -4.34 -19.86
CA TYR A 141 13.75 -3.34 -19.66
C TYR A 141 13.70 -2.87 -18.20
N THR A 142 13.64 -3.81 -17.25
CA THR A 142 13.53 -3.49 -15.82
C THR A 142 14.80 -2.79 -15.30
N GLU A 143 16.00 -3.23 -15.70
CA GLU A 143 17.26 -2.56 -15.35
C GLU A 143 17.28 -1.09 -15.79
N THR A 144 16.72 -0.81 -16.97
CA THR A 144 16.67 0.54 -17.54
C THR A 144 15.63 1.42 -16.85
N HIS A 145 14.45 0.85 -16.51
CA HIS A 145 13.28 1.63 -16.07
C HIS A 145 13.02 1.60 -14.56
N VAL A 146 13.72 0.77 -13.77
CA VAL A 146 13.43 0.58 -12.35
C VAL A 146 13.35 1.89 -11.55
N ARG A 147 14.24 2.85 -11.83
CA ARG A 147 14.27 4.15 -11.15
C ARG A 147 13.00 4.96 -11.43
N ASP A 148 12.59 5.00 -12.69
CA ASP A 148 11.43 5.74 -13.15
C ASP A 148 10.13 5.07 -12.67
N LEU A 149 10.06 3.72 -12.69
CA LEU A 149 8.94 2.96 -12.16
C LEU A 149 8.75 3.20 -10.64
N ILE A 150 9.83 3.19 -9.86
CA ILE A 150 9.77 3.51 -8.43
C ILE A 150 9.28 4.95 -8.24
N LEU A 151 9.81 5.92 -9.00
CA LEU A 151 9.45 7.32 -8.85
C LEU A 151 7.97 7.57 -9.19
N VAL A 152 7.51 7.04 -10.32
CA VAL A 152 6.10 7.12 -10.75
C VAL A 152 5.18 6.48 -9.72
N ALA A 153 5.53 5.29 -9.23
CA ALA A 153 4.76 4.59 -8.21
C ALA A 153 4.50 5.51 -7.00
N HIS A 154 5.53 6.20 -6.51
CA HIS A 154 5.41 7.12 -5.37
C HIS A 154 4.56 8.36 -5.70
N TYR A 155 4.74 8.99 -6.87
CA TYR A 155 3.93 10.14 -7.27
C TYR A 155 2.45 9.79 -7.45
N VAL A 156 2.17 8.65 -8.09
CA VAL A 156 0.79 8.14 -8.24
C VAL A 156 0.15 7.91 -6.88
N ASN A 157 0.87 7.26 -5.95
CA ASN A 157 0.36 7.01 -4.62
C ASN A 157 0.14 8.30 -3.81
N GLN A 158 1.06 9.27 -3.92
CA GLN A 158 0.88 10.57 -3.28
C GLN A 158 -0.40 11.24 -3.78
N LYS A 159 -0.60 11.30 -5.10
CA LYS A 159 -1.78 11.92 -5.71
C LYS A 159 -3.08 11.18 -5.34
N ALA A 160 -3.06 9.84 -5.34
CA ALA A 160 -4.19 9.04 -4.88
C ALA A 160 -4.58 9.37 -3.44
N LEU A 161 -3.60 9.47 -2.53
CA LEU A 161 -3.85 9.84 -1.13
C LEU A 161 -4.35 11.29 -0.98
N GLU A 162 -3.91 12.22 -1.82
CA GLU A 162 -4.41 13.60 -1.85
C GLU A 162 -5.89 13.63 -2.24
N ILE A 163 -6.28 12.88 -3.27
CA ILE A 163 -7.67 12.80 -3.76
C ILE A 163 -8.56 12.08 -2.74
N GLU A 164 -8.12 10.94 -2.19
CA GLU A 164 -8.87 10.17 -1.17
C GLU A 164 -9.14 10.99 0.11
N ARG A 165 -8.19 11.84 0.51
CA ARG A 165 -8.34 12.67 1.72
C ARG A 165 -9.33 13.82 1.55
N GLY A 166 -9.57 14.28 0.32
CA GLY A 166 -10.35 15.48 0.04
C GLY A 166 -9.82 16.74 0.75
N THR A 167 -10.60 17.82 0.72
CA THR A 167 -10.32 19.07 1.46
C THR A 167 -10.61 18.98 2.95
N ASP A 168 -11.27 17.91 3.41
CA ASP A 168 -11.69 17.72 4.79
C ASP A 168 -10.55 17.11 5.61
N HIS A 169 -9.53 17.92 5.86
CA HIS A 169 -8.64 17.71 6.99
C HIS A 169 -9.44 17.82 8.29
N VAL A 170 -9.95 16.70 8.78
CA VAL A 170 -10.11 16.56 10.23
C VAL A 170 -8.72 16.27 10.76
N PRO A 171 -8.05 17.22 11.45
CA PRO A 171 -6.78 16.92 12.06
C PRO A 171 -7.03 15.76 13.02
N VAL A 172 -6.34 14.63 12.79
CA VAL A 172 -6.30 13.53 13.74
C VAL A 172 -5.94 14.17 15.07
N LYS A 173 -6.84 14.11 16.06
CA LYS A 173 -6.58 14.69 17.38
C LYS A 173 -5.30 14.04 17.88
N SER A 174 -4.22 14.81 17.92
CA SER A 174 -2.91 14.29 18.26
C SER A 174 -2.96 13.75 19.69
N LEU A 175 -2.28 12.61 19.87
CA LEU A 175 -2.05 12.09 21.20
C LEU A 175 -1.14 13.07 21.95
N SER A 176 -1.44 13.31 23.22
CA SER A 176 -0.53 14.06 24.08
C SER A 176 0.73 13.22 24.34
N PRO A 177 1.87 13.83 24.71
CA PRO A 177 3.09 13.08 25.04
C PRO A 177 2.84 11.97 26.08
N ARG A 178 2.02 12.24 27.10
CA ARG A 178 1.68 11.24 28.14
C ARG A 178 0.78 10.11 27.63
N GLU A 179 -0.08 10.38 26.66
CA GLU A 179 -0.88 9.33 26.01
C GLU A 179 0.00 8.44 25.13
N VAL A 180 0.96 9.03 24.41
CA VAL A 180 1.98 8.30 23.65
C VAL A 180 2.80 7.43 24.59
N ASP A 181 3.37 7.98 25.66
CA ASP A 181 4.16 7.24 26.65
C ASP A 181 3.39 6.03 27.21
N ALA A 182 2.12 6.25 27.60
CA ALA A 182 1.27 5.20 28.13
C ALA A 182 1.02 4.08 27.11
N LEU A 183 0.69 4.42 25.86
CA LEU A 183 0.46 3.41 24.83
C LEU A 183 1.75 2.71 24.38
N THR A 184 2.90 3.41 24.35
CA THR A 184 4.22 2.83 24.05
C THR A 184 4.58 1.73 25.03
N LEU A 185 4.45 1.98 26.34
CA LEU A 185 4.74 0.95 27.36
C LEU A 185 3.83 -0.27 27.22
N LEU A 186 2.55 -0.06 26.93
CA LEU A 186 1.61 -1.15 26.67
C LEU A 186 1.97 -1.91 25.38
N ALA A 187 2.43 -1.22 24.34
CA ALA A 187 2.89 -1.83 23.09
C ALA A 187 4.14 -2.69 23.29
N MET A 188 5.02 -2.30 24.23
CA MET A 188 6.18 -3.10 24.66
C MET A 188 5.81 -4.30 25.55
N GLY A 189 4.53 -4.48 25.88
CA GLY A 189 4.03 -5.61 26.68
C GLY A 189 3.98 -5.37 28.19
N TYR A 190 4.14 -4.13 28.67
CA TYR A 190 4.05 -3.82 30.09
C TYR A 190 2.60 -3.96 30.57
N SER A 191 2.42 -4.49 31.78
CA SER A 191 1.14 -4.41 32.48
C SER A 191 0.83 -2.96 32.88
N ARG A 192 -0.43 -2.67 33.21
CA ARG A 192 -0.84 -1.33 33.67
C ARG A 192 -0.09 -0.89 34.93
N ALA A 193 0.15 -1.82 35.86
CA ALA A 193 0.91 -1.55 37.07
C ALA A 193 2.36 -1.15 36.75
N GLN A 194 3.04 -1.95 35.92
CA GLN A 194 4.42 -1.67 35.50
C GLN A 194 4.53 -0.37 34.70
N ALA A 195 3.57 -0.08 33.82
CA ALA A 195 3.55 1.15 33.04
C ALA A 195 3.31 2.39 33.93
N ALA A 196 2.41 2.29 34.92
CA ALA A 196 2.16 3.37 35.87
C ALA A 196 3.40 3.65 36.74
N GLU A 197 4.06 2.59 37.22
CA GLU A 197 5.32 2.66 37.94
C GLU A 197 6.42 3.32 37.09
N SER A 198 6.59 2.88 35.84
CA SER A 198 7.59 3.43 34.92
C SER A 198 7.37 4.92 34.61
N LEU A 199 6.12 5.40 34.63
CA LEU A 199 5.78 6.80 34.40
C LEU A 199 5.71 7.63 35.69
N ALA A 200 5.96 7.03 36.85
CA ALA A 200 5.82 7.64 38.18
C ALA A 200 4.44 8.28 38.41
N ILE A 201 3.37 7.58 38.02
CA ILE A 201 1.97 7.99 38.20
C ILE A 201 1.13 6.88 38.83
N SER A 202 -0.08 7.19 39.27
CA SER A 202 -1.03 6.16 39.72
C SER A 202 -1.60 5.36 38.55
N GLU A 203 -1.99 4.11 38.79
CA GLU A 203 -2.73 3.30 37.80
C GLU A 203 -4.05 3.97 37.36
N HIS A 204 -4.66 4.75 38.25
CA HIS A 204 -5.85 5.54 37.93
C HIS A 204 -5.52 6.63 36.89
N THR A 205 -4.43 7.35 37.07
CA THR A 205 -3.95 8.37 36.12
C THR A 205 -3.59 7.73 34.78
N LEU A 206 -2.90 6.59 34.79
CA LEU A 206 -2.60 5.84 33.56
C LEU A 206 -3.89 5.45 32.81
N ARG A 207 -4.91 4.99 33.53
CA ARG A 207 -6.21 4.64 32.95
C ARG A 207 -6.84 5.82 32.21
N VAL A 208 -6.77 7.02 32.78
CA VAL A 208 -7.29 8.25 32.14
C VAL A 208 -6.57 8.53 30.82
N TYR A 209 -5.23 8.41 30.78
CA TYR A 209 -4.48 8.57 29.53
C TYR A 209 -4.88 7.52 28.48
N ILE A 210 -5.02 6.25 28.88
CA ILE A 210 -5.44 5.17 27.97
C ILE A 210 -6.85 5.42 27.42
N GLU A 211 -7.80 5.84 28.27
CA GLU A 211 -9.19 6.11 27.86
C GLU A 211 -9.27 7.32 26.91
N SER A 212 -8.52 8.39 27.20
CA SER A 212 -8.41 9.56 26.32
C SER A 212 -7.81 9.17 24.97
N ALA A 213 -6.69 8.44 24.95
CA ALA A 213 -6.06 7.96 23.73
C ALA A 213 -7.00 7.05 22.92
N ARG A 214 -7.70 6.12 23.58
CA ARG A 214 -8.68 5.23 22.95
C ARG A 214 -9.81 6.02 22.28
N PHE A 215 -10.33 7.05 22.95
CA PHE A 215 -11.37 7.91 22.39
C PHE A 215 -10.86 8.71 21.18
N LYS A 216 -9.68 9.34 21.29
CA LYS A 216 -9.07 10.10 20.19
C LYS A 216 -8.80 9.23 18.96
N LEU A 217 -8.37 7.99 19.18
CA LEU A 217 -8.10 7.02 18.14
C LEU A 217 -9.36 6.30 17.64
N GLY A 218 -10.55 6.57 18.19
CA GLY A 218 -11.78 5.83 17.82
C GLY A 218 -11.63 4.31 17.97
N ALA A 219 -10.91 3.86 18.99
CA ALA A 219 -10.59 2.46 19.21
C ALA A 219 -11.59 1.80 20.17
N ALA A 220 -11.93 0.53 19.90
CA ALA A 220 -12.89 -0.24 20.70
C ALA A 220 -12.33 -0.67 22.07
N ASN A 221 -11.02 -0.93 22.14
CA ASN A 221 -10.33 -1.37 23.35
C ASN A 221 -8.86 -0.92 23.33
N THR A 222 -8.12 -1.16 24.41
CA THR A 222 -6.72 -0.74 24.55
C THR A 222 -5.81 -1.39 23.51
N THR A 223 -5.99 -2.67 23.21
CA THR A 223 -5.22 -3.37 22.18
C THR A 223 -5.45 -2.78 20.80
N HIS A 224 -6.71 -2.47 20.46
CA HIS A 224 -7.06 -1.78 19.23
C HIS A 224 -6.47 -0.36 19.19
N ALA A 225 -6.43 0.36 20.32
CA ALA A 225 -5.79 1.68 20.40
C ALA A 225 -4.29 1.59 20.12
N VAL A 226 -3.59 0.64 20.73
CA VAL A 226 -2.17 0.37 20.46
C VAL A 226 -1.96 0.03 18.99
N ALA A 227 -2.75 -0.90 18.43
CA ALA A 227 -2.64 -1.30 17.03
C ALA A 227 -2.83 -0.10 16.08
N ARG A 228 -3.88 0.72 16.28
CA ARG A 228 -4.10 1.92 15.46
C ARG A 228 -2.98 2.93 15.58
N ALA A 229 -2.47 3.15 16.79
CA ALA A 229 -1.41 4.13 17.01
C ALA A 229 -0.08 3.69 16.36
N LEU A 230 0.23 2.38 16.33
CA LEU A 230 1.35 1.84 15.57
C LEU A 230 1.14 1.97 14.06
N THR A 231 -0.02 1.55 13.55
CA THR A 231 -0.34 1.60 12.12
C THR A 231 -0.34 3.04 11.58
N GLN A 232 -0.73 4.02 12.39
CA GLN A 232 -0.73 5.44 12.02
C GLN A 232 0.63 6.15 12.25
N GLY A 233 1.68 5.43 12.67
CA GLY A 233 3.00 6.01 12.93
C GLY A 233 3.04 6.97 14.13
N LEU A 234 2.06 6.89 15.04
CA LEU A 234 2.01 7.70 16.26
C LEU A 234 2.89 7.12 17.38
N LEU A 235 3.22 5.82 17.29
CA LEU A 235 4.13 5.11 18.19
C LEU A 235 5.27 4.49 17.39
N VAL A 236 6.44 4.42 18.01
CA VAL A 236 7.59 3.65 17.55
C VAL A 236 8.05 2.80 18.74
N VAL A 237 8.14 1.48 18.54
CA VAL A 237 8.49 0.47 19.56
C VAL A 237 9.38 -0.60 18.96
#